data_AF-A0AAV0Y2F5-F1
#
_entry.id   AF-A0AAV0Y2F5-F1
#
_cell.length_a   1.000
_cell.length_b   1.000
_cell.length_c   1.000
_cell.angle_alpha   90.00
_cell.angle_beta   90.00
_cell.angle_gamma   90.00
#
_symmetry.space_group_name_H-M   'P 1'
#
loop_
_entity.id
_entity.type
_entity.pdbx_description
1 polymer ?
#
loop_
_entity_poly.entity_id
_entity_poly.type
_entity_poly.pdbx_seq_one_letter_code
_entity_poly.pdbx_strand_id
1 'polypeptide(L)'
;MVSNKCWVVGCKDLAKRKYIFPKDYNDLKIWVKRTANPVFKNMSPETIRRTYQICKNHFEECCYSPGTNQKLKLHSLPTLNLQVST
;
A
#
# COMPACT_ATOMS: atom_id res chain seq x y z
N MET A 1 9.08 4.07 -17.08
CA MET A 1 9.90 3.85 -15.87
C MET A 1 8.96 3.50 -14.71
N VAL A 2 8.98 2.25 -14.20
CA VAL A 2 8.19 1.89 -13.02
C VAL A 2 8.90 2.47 -11.79
N SER A 3 8.25 3.43 -11.14
CA SER A 3 8.80 4.08 -9.95
C SER A 3 8.94 3.06 -8.83
N ASN A 4 10.17 2.76 -8.41
CA ASN A 4 10.47 1.87 -7.28
C ASN A 4 10.12 2.46 -5.90
N LYS A 5 9.31 3.53 -5.87
CA LYS A 5 9.00 4.29 -4.68
C LYS A 5 7.78 3.71 -3.97
N CYS A 6 7.90 3.47 -2.68
CA CYS A 6 6.74 3.24 -1.82
C CYS A 6 6.02 4.57 -1.55
N TRP A 7 4.70 4.56 -1.64
CA TRP A 7 3.89 5.78 -1.51
C TRP A 7 3.35 6.05 -0.10
N VAL A 8 3.76 5.25 0.89
CA VAL A 8 3.57 5.59 2.30
C VAL A 8 4.47 6.78 2.64
N VAL A 9 3.91 7.79 3.30
CA VAL A 9 4.67 8.99 3.70
C VAL A 9 5.87 8.60 4.55
N GLY A 10 7.03 9.17 4.20
CA GLY A 10 8.32 8.90 4.83
C GLY A 10 8.90 7.50 4.65
N CYS A 11 8.26 6.63 3.87
CA CYS A 11 8.86 5.35 3.54
C CYS A 11 10.06 5.57 2.60
N LYS A 12 11.25 5.22 3.11
CA LYS A 12 12.52 5.22 2.37
C LYS A 12 12.88 3.83 1.83
N ASP A 13 11.97 2.87 2.01
CA ASP A 13 12.25 1.47 1.71
C ASP A 13 12.17 1.21 0.21
N LEU A 14 13.21 0.56 -0.31
CA LEU A 14 13.34 0.17 -1.71
C LEU A 14 12.89 -1.28 -1.94
N ALA A 15 11.98 -1.80 -1.11
CA ALA A 15 11.56 -3.20 -1.15
C ALA A 15 11.30 -3.68 -2.58
N LYS A 16 11.87 -4.84 -2.90
CA LYS A 16 11.71 -5.49 -4.21
C LYS A 16 10.24 -5.82 -4.48
N ARG A 17 9.47 -6.22 -3.45
CA ARG A 17 8.06 -6.57 -3.58
C ARG A 17 7.16 -5.44 -3.10
N LYS A 18 6.24 -5.06 -3.98
CA LYS A 18 5.27 -3.98 -3.78
C LYS A 18 3.89 -4.46 -4.22
N TYR A 19 2.87 -3.85 -3.64
CA TYR A 19 1.48 -4.22 -3.87
C TYR A 19 0.69 -3.01 -4.32
N ILE A 20 -0.17 -3.26 -5.31
CA ILE A 20 -1.15 -2.28 -5.79
C ILE A 20 -2.28 -2.16 -4.77
N PHE A 21 -2.99 -1.03 -4.84
CA PHE A 21 -4.15 -0.81 -3.98
C PHE A 21 -5.28 -1.82 -4.28
N PRO A 22 -6.03 -2.25 -3.26
CA PRO A 22 -7.08 -3.27 -3.37
C PRO A 22 -8.24 -2.78 -4.24
N LYS A 23 -8.95 -3.71 -4.92
CA LYS A 23 -10.12 -3.42 -5.79
C LYS A 23 -11.37 -2.98 -5.00
N ASP A 24 -11.43 -3.33 -3.73
CA ASP A 24 -12.48 -2.88 -2.83
C ASP A 24 -12.30 -1.38 -2.50
N TYR A 25 -13.41 -0.63 -2.47
CA TYR A 25 -13.39 0.81 -2.20
C TYR A 25 -13.14 1.11 -0.72
N ASN A 26 -13.69 0.29 0.18
CA ASN A 26 -13.54 0.46 1.62
C ASN A 26 -12.08 0.21 2.04
N ASP A 27 -11.49 -0.88 1.57
CA ASP A 27 -10.08 -1.18 1.80
C ASP A 27 -9.17 -0.09 1.20
N LEU A 28 -9.47 0.38 -0.02
CA LEU A 28 -8.70 1.45 -0.67
C LEU A 28 -8.73 2.74 0.16
N LYS A 29 -9.90 3.12 0.67
CA LYS A 29 -10.05 4.31 1.52
C LYS A 29 -9.21 4.19 2.79
N ILE A 30 -9.17 3.00 3.39
CA ILE A 30 -8.34 2.73 4.57
C ILE A 30 -6.86 2.82 4.21
N TRP A 31 -6.42 2.20 3.12
CA TRP A 31 -5.03 2.28 2.65
C TRP A 31 -4.60 3.72 2.42
N VAL A 32 -5.42 4.51 1.72
CA VAL A 32 -5.16 5.94 1.47
C VAL A 32 -5.03 6.69 2.79
N LYS A 33 -5.97 6.49 3.73
CA LYS A 33 -5.91 7.14 5.05
C LYS A 33 -4.63 6.79 5.80
N ARG A 34 -4.21 5.52 5.75
CA ARG A 34 -3.02 5.02 6.47
C ARG A 34 -1.70 5.43 5.83
N THR A 35 -1.66 5.61 4.52
CA THR A 35 -0.47 6.12 3.82
C THR A 35 -0.15 7.58 4.17
N ALA A 36 -1.11 8.31 4.76
CA ALA A 36 -1.04 9.72 5.15
C ALA A 36 -0.58 10.67 4.01
N ASN A 37 -0.72 10.25 2.75
CA ASN A 37 -0.17 11.00 1.62
C ASN A 37 -1.23 11.95 1.03
N PRO A 38 -1.00 13.28 1.02
CA PRO A 38 -1.98 14.25 0.53
C PRO A 38 -2.24 14.12 -0.98
N VAL A 39 -1.35 13.47 -1.74
CA VAL A 39 -1.51 13.22 -3.19
C VAL A 39 -2.80 12.45 -3.49
N PHE A 40 -3.28 11.63 -2.56
CA PHE A 40 -4.50 10.84 -2.75
C PHE A 40 -5.81 11.65 -2.59
N LYS A 41 -5.78 12.86 -2.00
CA LYS A 41 -6.99 13.67 -1.79
C LYS A 41 -7.71 14.06 -3.08
N ASN A 42 -6.97 14.24 -4.17
CA ASN A 42 -7.51 14.69 -5.46
C ASN A 42 -7.42 13.62 -6.56
N MET A 43 -7.23 12.34 -6.20
CA MET A 43 -7.00 11.26 -7.15
C MET A 43 -8.17 10.28 -7.20
N SER A 44 -8.52 9.84 -8.41
CA SER A 44 -9.50 8.77 -8.62
C SER A 44 -8.95 7.41 -8.18
N PRO A 45 -9.78 6.51 -7.62
CA PRO A 45 -9.33 5.20 -7.15
C PRO A 45 -8.69 4.34 -8.25
N GLU A 46 -9.10 4.51 -9.50
CA GLU A 46 -8.51 3.84 -10.66
C GLU A 46 -7.06 4.29 -10.90
N THR A 47 -6.81 5.60 -10.84
CA THR A 47 -5.46 6.17 -10.95
C THR A 47 -4.59 5.72 -9.79
N ILE A 48 -5.14 5.68 -8.58
CA ILE A 48 -4.45 5.19 -7.38
C ILE A 48 -3.95 3.76 -7.60
N ARG A 49 -4.81 2.86 -8.09
CA ARG A 49 -4.46 1.45 -8.32
C ARG A 49 -3.42 1.24 -9.41
N ARG A 50 -3.49 2.03 -10.49
CA ARG A 50 -2.59 1.86 -11.64
C ARG A 50 -1.20 2.46 -11.40
N THR A 51 -1.13 3.53 -10.62
CA THR A 51 0.08 4.35 -10.51
C THR A 51 0.83 4.16 -9.18
N TYR A 52 0.13 3.78 -8.11
CA TYR A 52 0.67 3.82 -6.75
C TYR A 52 0.79 2.42 -6.15
N GLN A 53 1.88 2.21 -5.41
CA GLN A 53 2.21 0.94 -4.80
C GLN A 53 2.78 1.12 -3.39
N ILE A 54 2.50 0.14 -2.53
CA ILE A 54 3.00 0.07 -1.15
C ILE A 54 3.95 -1.12 -1.02
N CYS A 55 5.07 -0.94 -0.34
CA CYS A 55 6.03 -2.03 -0.14
C CYS A 55 5.52 -3.06 0.87
N LYS A 56 6.06 -4.27 0.81
CA LYS A 56 5.67 -5.37 1.70
C LYS A 56 5.83 -5.02 3.20
N ASN A 57 6.80 -4.18 3.57
CA ASN A 57 7.12 -3.87 4.97
C ASN A 57 5.99 -3.15 5.72
N HIS A 58 4.91 -2.75 5.05
CA HIS A 58 3.73 -2.17 5.67
C HIS A 58 2.64 -3.18 6.02
N PHE A 59 2.80 -4.45 5.67
CA PHE A 59 1.83 -5.50 5.96
C PHE A 59 2.44 -6.57 6.85
N GLU A 60 1.63 -7.12 7.73
CA GLU A 60 2.03 -8.25 8.56
C GLU A 60 2.20 -9.51 7.72
N GLU A 61 3.06 -10.41 8.19
CA GLU A 61 3.29 -11.69 7.51
C GLU A 61 2.00 -12.52 7.34
N CYS A 62 1.09 -12.42 8.32
CA CYS A 62 -0.22 -13.06 8.32
C CYS A 62 -1.12 -12.57 7.17
N CYS A 63 -0.88 -11.37 6.65
CA CYS A 63 -1.63 -10.81 5.52
C CYS A 63 -1.28 -11.48 4.19
N TYR A 64 -0.19 -12.25 4.12
CA TYR A 64 0.20 -12.93 2.89
C TYR A 64 -0.41 -14.32 2.80
N SER A 65 -0.85 -14.68 1.59
CA SER A 65 -1.24 -16.04 1.29
C SER A 65 -0.03 -16.98 1.40
N PRO A 66 -0.21 -18.18 1.98
CA PRO A 66 0.86 -19.18 2.04
C PRO A 66 1.31 -19.54 0.62
N GLY A 67 2.62 -19.55 0.39
CA GLY A 67 3.23 -19.92 -0.89
C GLY A 67 4.25 -18.91 -1.43
N THR A 68 4.88 -19.25 -2.56
CA THR A 68 6.05 -18.55 -3.13
C THR A 68 5.73 -17.13 -3.63
N ASN A 69 4.47 -16.89 -4.00
CA ASN A 69 4.03 -15.62 -4.58
C ASN A 69 3.72 -14.52 -3.54
N GLN A 70 3.61 -14.86 -2.25
CA GLN A 70 3.25 -13.96 -1.13
C GLN A 70 2.24 -12.87 -1.54
N LYS A 71 1.14 -13.28 -2.19
CA LYS A 71 0.06 -12.35 -2.55
C LYS A 71 -0.60 -11.84 -1.28
N LEU A 72 -0.99 -10.57 -1.25
CA LEU A 72 -1.84 -10.06 -0.16
C LEU A 72 -3.21 -10.73 -0.22
N LYS A 73 -3.67 -11.20 0.94
CA LYS A 73 -5.04 -11.69 1.11
C LYS A 73 -6.03 -10.55 0.90
N LEU A 74 -7.26 -10.90 0.52
CA LEU A 74 -8.38 -9.95 0.51
C LEU A 74 -8.53 -9.30 1.90
N HIS A 75 -8.91 -8.02 1.91
CA HIS A 75 -9.03 -7.21 3.14
C HIS A 75 -7.74 -7.03 3.94
N SER A 76 -6.57 -7.31 3.35
CA SER A 76 -5.29 -6.97 4.00
C SER A 76 -5.09 -5.46 3.98
N LEU A 77 -4.70 -4.90 5.12
CA LEU A 77 -4.52 -3.47 5.30
C LEU A 77 -3.08 -3.19 5.73
N PRO A 78 -2.46 -2.08 5.28
CA PRO A 78 -1.13 -1.73 5.74
C PRO A 78 -1.22 -1.31 7.20
N THR A 79 -0.76 -2.13 8.15
CA THR A 79 -0.81 -1.87 9.60
C THR A 79 0.56 -1.44 10.14
N LEU A 80 1.65 -1.79 9.46
CA LEU A 80 3.03 -1.62 9.94
C LEU A 80 3.71 -0.39 9.34
N ASN A 81 4.67 0.17 10.08
CA ASN A 81 5.57 1.23 9.61
C ASN A 81 4.85 2.45 8.98
N LEU A 82 3.64 2.75 9.47
CA LEU A 82 2.89 3.93 9.06
C LEU A 82 3.47 5.13 9.81
N GLN A 83 3.87 6.18 9.10
CA GLN A 83 4.13 7.46 9.77
C GLN A 83 2.79 8.03 10.25
N VAL A 84 2.42 7.68 11.47
CA VAL A 84 1.38 8.39 12.20
C VAL A 84 2.04 9.67 12.69
N SER A 85 1.76 10.79 12.01
CA SER A 85 2.11 12.11 12.54
C SER A 85 1.38 12.26 13.88
N THR A 86 2.14 12.19 14.98
CA THR A 86 1.72 12.76 16.26
C THR A 86 1.86 14.27 16.19
#